data_AF-A0A0F9ALV0-F1
#
_entry.id   AF-A0A0F9ALV0-F1
#
_cell.length_a   1.000
_cell.length_b   1.000
_cell.length_c   1.000
_cell.angle_alpha   90.00
_cell.angle_beta   90.00
_cell.angle_gamma   90.00
#
_symmetry.space_group_name_H-M   'P 1'
#
loop_
_entity.id
_entity.type
_entity.pdbx_description
1 polymer ?
#
loop_
_entity_poly.entity_id
_entity_poly.type
_entity_poly.pdbx_seq_one_letter_code
_entity_poly.pdbx_strand_id
1 'polypeptide(L)'
;IALVGDEGVLRVQLYDPDGDGNYTGNLYSRNNPDFWGDDGDYQVNIIARTQENAIAKIVSPVITVNEDGNPPPDTTNPTIAIITPSDDALVSGIVGVIAEGDDDQGLDKMQIFVDDVEVEEELMPSYLPYPEVTYSLNTADYSEGNHTIRATATDNSGNTASASIEVIIGGEDGIPGYYITILIFGSIIGVVMIYFISKKKIKTLR
;
A
#
# COMPACT_ATOMS: atom_id res chain seq x y z
N ILE A 1 -41.28 -7.21 5.11
CA ILE A 1 -41.29 -6.66 3.74
C ILE A 1 -40.36 -7.53 2.93
N ALA A 2 -40.94 -8.43 2.14
CA ALA A 2 -40.26 -9.20 1.12
C ALA A 2 -40.52 -8.49 -0.21
N LEU A 3 -39.47 -8.26 -0.99
CA LEU A 3 -39.59 -7.95 -2.40
C LEU A 3 -39.27 -9.24 -3.14
N VAL A 4 -40.23 -9.65 -3.96
CA VAL A 4 -40.16 -10.77 -4.89
C VAL A 4 -39.46 -10.28 -6.15
N GLY A 5 -38.51 -11.04 -6.68
CA GLY A 5 -38.11 -10.95 -8.09
C GLY A 5 -36.69 -10.46 -8.43
N ASP A 6 -35.73 -10.52 -7.51
CA ASP A 6 -34.30 -10.53 -7.85
C ASP A 6 -33.63 -11.67 -7.09
N GLU A 7 -32.89 -12.50 -7.81
CA GLU A 7 -32.31 -13.76 -7.35
C GLU A 7 -31.20 -13.52 -6.29
N GLY A 8 -31.12 -14.39 -5.27
CA GLY A 8 -29.85 -14.64 -4.57
C GLY A 8 -29.43 -13.80 -3.36
N VAL A 9 -30.28 -13.06 -2.65
CA VAL A 9 -29.81 -12.35 -1.42
C VAL A 9 -29.86 -13.25 -0.17
N LEU A 10 -28.70 -13.77 0.27
CA LEU A 10 -28.55 -14.44 1.57
C LEU A 10 -28.21 -13.43 2.68
N ARG A 11 -29.02 -13.39 3.74
CA ARG A 11 -28.73 -12.57 4.93
C ARG A 11 -28.11 -13.42 6.04
N VAL A 12 -26.94 -13.01 6.51
CA VAL A 12 -26.30 -13.62 7.67
C VAL A 12 -26.42 -12.69 8.87
N GLN A 13 -26.85 -13.25 9.99
CA GLN A 13 -26.85 -12.54 11.27
C GLN A 13 -25.51 -12.82 11.95
N LEU A 14 -24.74 -11.76 12.22
CA LEU A 14 -23.49 -11.85 12.95
C LEU A 14 -23.74 -11.70 14.45
N TYR A 15 -22.95 -12.38 15.27
CA TYR A 15 -23.03 -12.38 16.73
C TYR A 15 -21.69 -11.93 17.33
N ASP A 16 -21.76 -11.10 18.36
CA ASP A 16 -20.64 -10.69 19.20
C ASP A 16 -20.91 -11.25 20.62
N PRO A 17 -20.51 -12.51 20.89
CA PRO A 17 -20.88 -13.21 22.12
C PRO A 17 -20.11 -12.72 23.35
N ASP A 18 -18.94 -12.09 23.17
CA ASP A 18 -18.04 -11.61 24.21
C ASP A 18 -18.00 -10.08 24.36
N GLY A 19 -18.63 -9.34 23.44
CA GLY A 19 -18.81 -7.89 23.52
C GLY A 19 -17.54 -7.10 23.21
N ASP A 20 -16.57 -7.71 22.55
CA ASP A 20 -15.28 -7.10 22.20
C ASP A 20 -15.33 -6.30 20.89
N GLY A 21 -16.47 -6.36 20.19
CA GLY A 21 -16.69 -5.72 18.90
C GLY A 21 -16.38 -6.61 17.69
N ASN A 22 -15.97 -7.87 17.89
CA ASN A 22 -15.73 -8.84 16.83
C ASN A 22 -16.99 -9.68 16.55
N TYR A 23 -17.67 -9.33 15.47
CA TYR A 23 -18.87 -10.02 15.03
C TYR A 23 -18.52 -11.23 14.16
N THR A 24 -18.92 -12.43 14.58
CA THR A 24 -18.73 -13.68 13.82
C THR A 24 -20.07 -14.24 13.34
N GLY A 25 -20.06 -14.87 12.16
CA GLY A 25 -21.24 -15.53 11.61
C GLY A 25 -20.84 -16.50 10.51
N ASN A 26 -21.64 -17.54 10.34
CA ASN A 26 -21.44 -18.54 9.30
C ASN A 26 -22.42 -18.30 8.15
N LEU A 27 -21.92 -18.31 6.92
CA LEU A 27 -22.75 -18.35 5.72
C LEU A 27 -23.32 -19.77 5.55
N TYR A 28 -24.56 -20.00 5.98
CA TYR A 28 -25.28 -21.25 5.73
C TYR A 28 -26.42 -21.00 4.73
N SER A 29 -26.37 -21.61 3.55
CA SER A 29 -27.52 -21.62 2.60
C SER A 29 -28.58 -22.65 3.02
N ARG A 30 -28.99 -22.66 4.31
CA ARG A 30 -29.88 -23.69 4.85
C ARG A 30 -31.23 -23.80 4.10
N ASN A 31 -31.65 -22.75 3.39
CA ASN A 31 -32.92 -22.69 2.66
C ASN A 31 -32.77 -22.52 1.14
N ASN A 32 -31.56 -22.57 0.59
CA ASN A 32 -31.32 -22.57 -0.85
C ASN A 32 -30.06 -23.40 -1.15
N PRO A 33 -30.17 -24.74 -1.18
CA PRO A 33 -29.02 -25.61 -1.45
C PRO A 33 -28.41 -25.36 -2.84
N ASP A 34 -29.19 -24.83 -3.78
CA ASP A 34 -28.76 -24.50 -5.15
C ASP A 34 -28.04 -23.14 -5.22
N PHE A 35 -28.01 -22.35 -4.13
CA PHE A 35 -27.36 -21.03 -4.10
C PHE A 35 -25.86 -21.04 -4.43
N TRP A 36 -25.19 -22.16 -4.18
CA TRP A 36 -23.77 -22.34 -4.50
C TRP A 36 -23.56 -23.22 -5.74
N GLY A 37 -24.65 -23.64 -6.41
CA GLY A 37 -24.63 -24.53 -7.56
C GLY A 37 -24.82 -23.83 -8.90
N ASP A 38 -25.10 -22.52 -8.88
CA ASP A 38 -25.32 -21.73 -10.08
C ASP A 38 -24.06 -20.92 -10.41
N ASP A 39 -23.64 -20.91 -11.67
CA ASP A 39 -22.55 -20.07 -12.13
C ASP A 39 -23.03 -18.62 -12.23
N GLY A 40 -22.12 -17.67 -12.06
CA GLY A 40 -22.47 -16.26 -12.20
C GLY A 40 -21.66 -15.32 -11.31
N ASP A 41 -22.16 -14.09 -11.23
CA ASP A 41 -21.53 -12.97 -10.55
C ASP A 41 -22.03 -12.83 -9.12
N TYR A 42 -21.12 -12.94 -8.16
CA TYR A 42 -21.38 -12.86 -6.73
C TYR A 42 -20.82 -11.58 -6.14
N GLN A 43 -21.56 -10.96 -5.21
CA GLN A 43 -21.06 -9.85 -4.40
C GLN A 43 -21.45 -10.03 -2.93
N VAL A 44 -20.48 -9.88 -2.04
CA VAL A 44 -20.70 -9.87 -0.59
C VAL A 44 -20.96 -8.44 -0.16
N ASN A 45 -22.17 -8.19 0.31
CA ASN A 45 -22.55 -6.91 0.92
C ASN A 45 -22.63 -7.09 2.44
N ILE A 46 -21.69 -6.51 3.18
CA ILE A 46 -21.74 -6.43 4.64
C ILE A 46 -22.36 -5.09 5.03
N ILE A 47 -23.49 -5.12 5.73
CA ILE A 47 -24.19 -3.92 6.21
C ILE A 47 -24.19 -3.97 7.73
N ALA A 48 -23.45 -3.04 8.36
CA ALA A 48 -23.52 -2.82 9.79
C ALA A 48 -24.49 -1.68 10.08
N ARG A 49 -25.37 -1.86 11.07
CA ARG A 49 -26.29 -0.82 11.56
C ARG A 49 -26.11 -0.61 13.05
N THR A 50 -25.90 0.63 13.47
CA THR A 50 -25.80 1.00 14.89
C THR A 50 -27.18 1.13 15.54
N GLN A 51 -27.22 1.22 16.88
CA GLN A 51 -28.47 1.47 17.64
C GLN A 51 -29.12 2.82 17.30
N GLU A 52 -28.32 3.78 16.82
CA GLU A 52 -28.76 5.11 16.38
C GLU A 52 -29.20 5.13 14.90
N ASN A 53 -29.31 3.94 14.28
CA ASN A 53 -29.61 3.75 12.85
C ASN A 53 -28.55 4.29 11.88
N ALA A 54 -27.32 4.57 12.33
CA ALA A 54 -26.21 4.80 11.40
C ALA A 54 -25.90 3.51 10.66
N ILE A 55 -25.61 3.60 9.35
CA ILE A 55 -25.35 2.44 8.48
C ILE A 55 -23.95 2.58 7.90
N ALA A 56 -23.14 1.52 8.05
CA ALA A 56 -21.92 1.32 7.29
C ALA A 56 -22.14 0.15 6.32
N LYS A 57 -21.66 0.30 5.09
CA LYS A 57 -21.76 -0.73 4.05
C LYS A 57 -20.37 -1.01 3.48
N ILE A 58 -19.99 -2.28 3.49
CA ILE A 58 -18.84 -2.81 2.76
C ILE A 58 -19.40 -3.67 1.64
N VAL A 59 -18.86 -3.51 0.43
CA VAL A 59 -19.24 -4.29 -0.75
C VAL A 59 -17.95 -4.90 -1.28
N SER A 60 -17.91 -6.22 -1.44
CA SER A 60 -16.80 -6.86 -2.14
C SER A 60 -16.81 -6.50 -3.63
N PRO A 61 -15.68 -6.67 -4.33
CA PRO A 61 -15.70 -6.81 -5.78
C PRO A 61 -16.70 -7.89 -6.25
N VAL A 62 -17.08 -7.83 -7.53
CA VAL A 62 -17.80 -8.94 -8.17
C VAL A 62 -16.85 -10.13 -8.26
N ILE A 63 -17.28 -11.28 -7.79
CA ILE A 63 -16.58 -12.56 -7.95
C ILE A 63 -17.40 -13.37 -8.94
N THR A 64 -16.86 -13.62 -10.12
CA THR A 64 -17.50 -14.50 -11.10
C THR A 64 -17.06 -15.95 -10.84
N VAL A 65 -18.01 -16.87 -10.83
CA VAL A 65 -17.76 -18.32 -10.78
C VAL A 65 -18.26 -18.93 -12.09
N ASN A 66 -17.41 -19.68 -12.81
CA ASN A 66 -17.80 -20.35 -14.06
C ASN A 66 -18.42 -21.75 -13.79
N GLU A 67 -18.97 -22.37 -14.85
CA GLU A 67 -19.51 -23.76 -14.88
C GLU A 67 -18.62 -24.84 -14.27
N ASP A 68 -17.31 -24.59 -14.17
CA ASP A 68 -16.33 -25.51 -13.60
C ASP A 68 -16.01 -25.25 -12.12
N GLY A 69 -16.66 -24.24 -11.50
CA GLY A 69 -16.46 -23.84 -10.12
C GLY A 69 -15.21 -22.99 -9.87
N ASN A 70 -14.51 -22.55 -10.92
CA ASN A 70 -13.30 -21.71 -10.81
C ASN A 70 -13.59 -20.25 -11.20
N PRO A 71 -12.78 -19.28 -10.69
CA PRO A 71 -12.83 -17.92 -11.19
C PRO A 71 -12.47 -17.88 -12.69
N PRO A 72 -12.98 -16.89 -13.45
CA PRO A 72 -12.54 -16.67 -14.83
C PRO A 72 -11.03 -16.43 -14.90
N PRO A 73 -10.37 -16.84 -15.99
CA PRO A 73 -8.96 -16.53 -16.20
C PRO A 73 -8.70 -15.04 -16.03
N ASP A 74 -7.71 -14.71 -15.22
CA ASP A 74 -7.32 -13.33 -15.03
C ASP A 74 -6.43 -12.86 -16.18
N THR A 75 -6.76 -11.68 -16.71
CA THR A 75 -6.06 -11.02 -17.82
C THR A 75 -5.85 -9.53 -17.56
N THR A 76 -6.25 -9.05 -16.38
CA THR A 76 -6.08 -7.68 -15.96
C THR A 76 -4.67 -7.52 -15.42
N ASN A 77 -4.00 -6.41 -15.75
CA ASN A 77 -2.70 -6.13 -15.12
C ASN A 77 -2.93 -5.50 -13.74
N PRO A 78 -2.04 -5.77 -12.77
CA PRO A 78 -2.10 -5.11 -11.48
C PRO A 78 -1.82 -3.61 -11.59
N THR A 79 -2.09 -2.89 -10.51
CA THR A 79 -1.66 -1.50 -10.30
C THR A 79 -0.55 -1.44 -9.26
N ILE A 80 0.35 -0.45 -9.41
CA ILE A 80 1.41 -0.21 -8.42
C ILE A 80 1.81 1.27 -8.44
N ALA A 81 2.13 1.81 -7.26
CA ALA A 81 2.66 3.16 -7.09
C ALA A 81 3.73 3.20 -6.00
N ILE A 82 4.79 3.98 -6.23
CA ILE A 82 5.79 4.28 -5.19
C ILE A 82 5.28 5.49 -4.41
N ILE A 83 5.04 5.31 -3.11
CA ILE A 83 4.48 6.32 -2.20
C ILE A 83 5.59 7.19 -1.61
N THR A 84 6.72 6.56 -1.27
CA THR A 84 7.94 7.25 -0.82
C THR A 84 9.17 6.53 -1.34
N PRO A 85 10.26 7.24 -1.66
CA PRO A 85 10.33 8.71 -1.74
C PRO A 85 9.49 9.28 -2.91
N SER A 86 9.32 10.60 -2.95
CA SER A 86 8.74 11.25 -4.13
C SER A 86 9.76 11.28 -5.26
N ASP A 87 9.26 11.38 -6.50
CA ASP A 87 10.09 11.60 -7.67
C ASP A 87 10.96 12.86 -7.52
N ASP A 88 12.20 12.79 -8.01
CA ASP A 88 13.28 13.78 -7.89
C ASP A 88 13.70 14.13 -6.45
N ALA A 89 13.36 13.32 -5.44
CA ALA A 89 13.72 13.61 -4.06
C ALA A 89 15.25 13.56 -3.83
N LEU A 90 15.78 14.58 -3.14
CA LEU A 90 17.14 14.56 -2.59
C LEU A 90 17.14 13.75 -1.29
N VAL A 91 17.90 12.66 -1.25
CA VAL A 91 17.89 11.70 -0.14
C VAL A 91 19.28 11.40 0.40
N SER A 92 19.36 11.17 1.72
CA SER A 92 20.60 10.78 2.41
C SER A 92 20.32 9.97 3.68
N GLY A 93 21.28 9.12 4.06
CA GLY A 93 21.19 8.26 5.24
C GLY A 93 20.33 7.02 5.00
N ILE A 94 19.41 6.74 5.92
CA ILE A 94 18.45 5.64 5.79
C ILE A 94 17.11 6.20 5.32
N VAL A 95 16.61 5.70 4.20
CA VAL A 95 15.41 6.19 3.50
C VAL A 95 14.42 5.04 3.40
N GLY A 96 13.18 5.26 3.83
CA GLY A 96 12.09 4.30 3.63
C GLY A 96 11.54 4.39 2.20
N VAL A 97 11.66 3.31 1.44
CA VAL A 97 10.98 3.10 0.17
C VAL A 97 9.72 2.30 0.44
N ILE A 98 8.58 2.81 0.00
CA ILE A 98 7.27 2.17 0.18
C ILE A 98 6.55 2.20 -1.15
N ALA A 99 6.07 1.04 -1.61
CA ALA A 99 5.23 0.91 -2.77
C ALA A 99 3.95 0.14 -2.43
N GLU A 100 2.82 0.65 -2.90
CA GLU A 100 1.50 0.05 -2.73
C GLU A 100 1.03 -0.51 -4.08
N GLY A 101 0.33 -1.65 -4.04
CA GLY A 101 -0.21 -2.29 -5.24
C GLY A 101 -1.58 -2.90 -5.00
N ASP A 102 -2.32 -3.14 -6.08
CA ASP A 102 -3.65 -3.75 -6.03
C ASP A 102 -3.97 -4.45 -7.35
N ASP A 103 -4.85 -5.45 -7.30
CA ASP A 103 -5.30 -6.24 -8.44
C ASP A 103 -6.71 -6.82 -8.21
N ASP A 104 -7.49 -7.07 -9.26
CA ASP A 104 -8.87 -7.56 -9.13
C ASP A 104 -8.99 -9.04 -8.75
N GLN A 105 -7.97 -9.86 -8.99
CA GLN A 105 -7.89 -11.26 -8.52
C GLN A 105 -6.70 -11.52 -7.58
N GLY A 106 -5.99 -10.47 -7.21
CA GLY A 106 -5.02 -10.47 -6.12
C GLY A 106 -3.58 -10.68 -6.60
N LEU A 107 -2.66 -10.11 -5.82
CA LEU A 107 -1.23 -10.17 -6.10
C LEU A 107 -0.61 -11.51 -5.68
N ASP A 108 0.43 -11.95 -6.39
CA ASP A 108 1.35 -13.00 -5.94
C ASP A 108 2.51 -12.38 -5.15
N LYS A 109 3.11 -11.32 -5.70
CA LYS A 109 4.27 -10.65 -5.09
C LYS A 109 4.47 -9.23 -5.56
N MET A 110 5.25 -8.48 -4.78
CA MET A 110 5.76 -7.17 -5.14
C MET A 110 7.27 -7.11 -4.92
N GLN A 111 7.97 -6.39 -5.80
CA GLN A 111 9.44 -6.30 -5.78
C GLN A 111 9.89 -4.84 -5.89
N ILE A 112 10.99 -4.50 -5.23
CA ILE A 112 11.67 -3.19 -5.36
C ILE A 112 13.04 -3.40 -6.00
N PHE A 113 13.38 -2.51 -6.92
CA PHE A 113 14.66 -2.45 -7.61
C PHE A 113 15.29 -1.07 -7.45
N VAL A 114 16.61 -1.03 -7.28
CA VAL A 114 17.42 0.19 -7.35
C VAL A 114 18.47 0.00 -8.44
N ASP A 115 18.48 0.88 -9.44
CA ASP A 115 19.33 0.80 -10.63
C ASP A 115 19.32 -0.60 -11.28
N ASP A 116 18.11 -1.12 -11.51
CA ASP A 116 17.85 -2.44 -12.08
C ASP A 116 18.29 -3.65 -11.23
N VAL A 117 18.82 -3.44 -10.03
CA VAL A 117 19.13 -4.51 -9.07
C VAL A 117 17.95 -4.71 -8.14
N GLU A 118 17.42 -5.92 -8.05
CA GLU A 118 16.38 -6.29 -7.08
C GLU A 118 16.95 -6.20 -5.66
N VAL A 119 16.29 -5.42 -4.81
CA VAL A 119 16.70 -5.20 -3.42
C VAL A 119 15.70 -5.75 -2.41
N GLU A 120 14.46 -5.99 -2.82
CA GLU A 120 13.40 -6.51 -1.97
C GLU A 120 12.36 -7.30 -2.79
N GLU A 121 11.82 -8.36 -2.19
CA GLU A 121 10.68 -9.13 -2.69
C GLU A 121 9.79 -9.52 -1.50
N GLU A 122 8.52 -9.16 -1.58
CA GLU A 122 7.51 -9.53 -0.58
C GLU A 122 6.39 -10.31 -1.27
N LEU A 123 6.01 -11.46 -0.69
CA LEU A 123 4.86 -12.23 -1.15
C LEU A 123 3.56 -11.55 -0.67
N MET A 124 2.51 -11.62 -1.48
CA MET A 124 1.21 -10.99 -1.20
C MET A 124 0.12 -12.03 -0.93
N PRO A 125 0.04 -12.62 0.28
CA PRO A 125 -1.06 -13.50 0.64
C PRO A 125 -2.42 -12.80 0.48
N SER A 126 -3.42 -13.55 0.01
CA SER A 126 -4.79 -13.05 -0.25
C SER A 126 -5.54 -12.50 0.96
N TYR A 127 -5.01 -12.64 2.18
CA TYR A 127 -5.57 -12.07 3.40
C TYR A 127 -5.02 -10.69 3.74
N LEU A 128 -4.07 -10.15 2.96
CA LEU A 128 -3.55 -8.79 3.15
C LEU A 128 -4.54 -7.77 2.56
N PRO A 129 -5.14 -6.90 3.38
CA PRO A 129 -6.14 -5.93 2.90
C PRO A 129 -5.53 -4.75 2.16
N TYR A 130 -4.24 -4.48 2.36
CA TYR A 130 -3.51 -3.37 1.73
C TYR A 130 -2.11 -3.90 1.33
N PRO A 131 -1.97 -4.46 0.11
CA PRO A 131 -0.70 -4.98 -0.36
C PRO A 131 0.34 -3.86 -0.48
N GLU A 132 1.45 -4.01 0.24
CA GLU A 132 2.54 -3.05 0.29
C GLU A 132 3.87 -3.79 0.38
N VAL A 133 4.89 -3.26 -0.29
CA VAL A 133 6.29 -3.68 -0.12
C VAL A 133 7.11 -2.50 0.41
N THR A 134 7.96 -2.78 1.40
CA THR A 134 8.80 -1.76 2.03
C THR A 134 10.26 -2.17 1.99
N TYR A 135 11.14 -1.20 1.72
CA TYR A 135 12.58 -1.40 1.72
C TYR A 135 13.29 -0.23 2.41
N SER A 136 14.25 -0.54 3.27
CA SER A 136 15.08 0.45 3.95
C SER A 136 16.36 0.72 3.16
N LEU A 137 16.32 1.71 2.27
CA LEU A 137 17.45 2.10 1.44
C LEU A 137 18.53 2.78 2.29
N ASN A 138 19.72 2.18 2.35
CA ASN A 138 20.91 2.80 2.90
C ASN A 138 21.69 3.51 1.80
N THR A 139 21.64 4.84 1.76
CA THR A 139 22.27 5.60 0.67
C THR A 139 23.79 5.51 0.66
N ALA A 140 24.41 5.06 1.76
CA ALA A 140 25.86 4.86 1.84
C ALA A 140 26.36 3.69 0.96
N ASP A 141 25.46 2.81 0.51
CA ASP A 141 25.78 1.67 -0.37
C ASP A 141 25.78 2.06 -1.86
N TYR A 142 25.43 3.32 -2.18
CA TYR A 142 25.29 3.84 -3.53
C TYR A 142 26.20 5.06 -3.75
N SER A 143 26.53 5.35 -5.00
CA SER A 143 27.26 6.58 -5.36
C SER A 143 26.41 7.82 -5.15
N GLU A 144 27.03 8.99 -5.03
CA GLU A 144 26.27 10.25 -5.16
C GLU A 144 25.82 10.44 -6.62
N GLY A 145 24.62 10.97 -6.81
CA GLY A 145 24.03 11.24 -8.12
C GLY A 145 22.58 10.77 -8.24
N ASN A 146 22.11 10.66 -9.48
CA ASN A 146 20.76 10.17 -9.76
C ASN A 146 20.72 8.64 -9.70
N HIS A 147 19.70 8.11 -9.06
CA HIS A 147 19.39 6.69 -8.94
C HIS A 147 17.93 6.44 -9.32
N THR A 148 17.65 5.32 -9.97
CA THR A 148 16.27 4.95 -10.33
C THR A 148 15.75 3.92 -9.34
N ILE A 149 14.61 4.21 -8.71
CA ILE A 149 13.87 3.22 -7.92
C ILE A 149 12.68 2.76 -8.76
N ARG A 150 12.55 1.45 -8.95
CA ARG A 150 11.41 0.82 -9.62
C ARG A 150 10.74 -0.15 -8.66
N ALA A 151 9.41 -0.15 -8.64
CA ALA A 151 8.62 -1.20 -8.01
C ALA A 151 7.83 -1.97 -9.07
N THR A 152 7.69 -3.28 -8.91
CA THR A 152 6.92 -4.15 -9.80
C THR A 152 5.93 -4.98 -8.99
N ALA A 153 4.67 -5.02 -9.41
CA ALA A 153 3.66 -5.95 -8.90
C ALA A 153 3.47 -7.08 -9.91
N THR A 154 3.30 -8.30 -9.41
CA THR A 154 2.95 -9.50 -10.18
C THR A 154 1.71 -10.14 -9.56
N ASP A 155 0.69 -10.42 -10.37
CA ASP A 155 -0.51 -11.13 -9.93
C ASP A 155 -0.34 -12.65 -9.95
N ASN A 156 -1.35 -13.37 -9.44
CA ASN A 156 -1.37 -14.83 -9.37
C ASN A 156 -1.43 -15.54 -10.74
N SER A 157 -1.78 -14.81 -11.81
CA SER A 157 -1.84 -15.31 -13.20
C SER A 157 -0.60 -14.93 -14.01
N GLY A 158 0.33 -14.17 -13.42
CA GLY A 158 1.59 -13.75 -14.01
C GLY A 158 1.51 -12.46 -14.82
N ASN A 159 0.43 -11.69 -14.75
CA ASN A 159 0.45 -10.33 -15.32
C ASN A 159 1.23 -9.39 -14.39
N THR A 160 1.79 -8.33 -14.97
CA THR A 160 2.73 -7.45 -14.27
C THR A 160 2.52 -5.99 -14.61
N ALA A 161 2.84 -5.12 -13.64
CA ALA A 161 2.92 -3.68 -13.82
C ALA A 161 4.09 -3.11 -13.00
N SER A 162 4.64 -1.99 -13.46
CA SER A 162 5.76 -1.33 -12.79
C SER A 162 5.54 0.18 -12.68
N ALA A 163 6.07 0.76 -11.61
CA ALA A 163 6.22 2.20 -11.40
C ALA A 163 7.69 2.53 -11.14
N SER A 164 8.15 3.69 -11.61
CA SER A 164 9.53 4.14 -11.39
C SER A 164 9.56 5.61 -10.98
N ILE A 165 10.54 5.95 -10.15
CA ILE A 165 10.90 7.32 -9.77
C ILE A 165 12.42 7.49 -9.87
N GLU A 166 12.88 8.72 -10.08
CA GLU A 166 14.27 9.12 -9.93
C GLU A 166 14.48 9.72 -8.53
N VAL A 167 15.60 9.41 -7.89
CA VAL A 167 16.03 10.06 -6.63
C VAL A 167 17.46 10.55 -6.79
N ILE A 168 17.80 11.61 -6.07
CA ILE A 168 19.15 12.16 -6.06
C ILE A 168 19.78 11.77 -4.74
N ILE A 169 20.71 10.83 -4.76
CA ILE A 169 21.51 10.46 -3.60
C ILE A 169 22.61 11.50 -3.43
N GLY A 170 22.62 12.19 -2.31
CA GLY A 170 23.64 13.18 -1.99
C GLY A 170 23.10 14.33 -1.15
N GLY A 171 23.96 15.32 -0.93
CA GLY A 171 23.72 16.40 0.01
C GLY A 171 24.53 16.18 1.28
N GLU A 172 25.34 17.18 1.64
CA GLU A 172 26.33 17.10 2.71
C GLU A 172 25.72 16.49 3.97
N ASP A 173 26.44 15.50 4.52
CA ASP A 173 26.32 15.05 5.90
C ASP A 173 26.08 16.26 6.79
N GLY A 174 24.84 16.45 7.25
CA GLY A 174 24.57 17.35 8.35
C GLY A 174 25.56 16.98 9.45
N ILE A 175 26.34 17.97 9.93
CA ILE A 175 27.31 17.81 11.02
C ILE A 175 26.73 16.81 12.04
N PRO A 176 27.43 15.71 12.38
CA PRO A 176 26.89 14.68 13.26
C PRO A 176 26.26 15.30 14.53
N GLY A 177 24.94 15.19 14.66
CA GLY A 177 24.17 15.78 15.75
C GLY A 177 23.29 16.99 15.40
N TYR A 178 23.22 17.43 14.14
CA TYR A 178 22.31 18.48 13.70
C TYR A 178 21.50 18.06 12.47
N TYR A 179 20.18 17.92 12.64
CA TYR A 179 19.24 17.75 11.54
C TYR A 179 18.89 19.13 10.97
N ILE A 180 19.21 19.40 9.70
CA ILE A 180 18.66 20.55 8.98
C ILE A 180 17.37 20.10 8.33
N THR A 181 16.22 20.39 8.95
CA THR A 181 14.92 20.18 8.31
C THR A 181 14.69 21.31 7.30
N ILE A 182 15.08 21.12 6.04
CA ILE A 182 14.60 22.01 4.96
C ILE A 182 13.17 21.58 4.62
N LEU A 183 12.20 22.17 5.31
CA LEU A 183 10.79 22.05 4.95
C LEU A 183 10.51 23.00 3.77
N ILE A 184 10.61 22.49 2.53
CA ILE A 184 10.17 23.22 1.34
C ILE A 184 8.75 22.80 0.99
N PHE A 185 7.77 23.62 1.42
CA PHE A 185 6.53 23.77 0.66
C PHE A 185 6.71 24.93 -0.33
N GLY A 186 6.20 24.75 -1.54
CA GLY A 186 6.52 25.56 -2.71
C GLY A 186 6.47 27.09 -2.56
N SER A 187 7.41 27.72 -3.26
CA SER A 187 7.39 29.08 -3.81
C SER A 187 7.82 30.29 -2.94
N ILE A 188 8.96 30.83 -3.38
CA ILE A 188 9.37 32.24 -3.58
C ILE A 188 9.90 33.04 -2.35
N ILE A 189 11.24 33.19 -2.37
CA ILE A 189 12.09 34.24 -1.78
C ILE A 189 12.16 34.29 -0.25
N GLY A 190 13.25 33.73 0.28
CA GLY A 190 13.81 34.10 1.58
C GLY A 190 15.32 33.92 1.54
N VAL A 191 16.08 35.01 1.35
CA VAL A 191 17.55 34.98 1.51
C VAL A 191 17.85 34.72 2.98
N VAL A 192 18.45 33.57 3.30
CA VAL A 192 18.97 33.29 4.64
C VAL A 192 20.35 33.94 4.76
N MET A 193 20.47 34.99 5.56
CA MET A 193 21.75 35.61 5.89
C MET A 193 22.31 34.94 7.16
N ILE A 194 23.41 34.20 7.03
CA ILE A 194 24.08 33.51 8.14
C ILE A 194 25.20 34.40 8.68
N TYR A 195 25.15 34.74 9.97
CA TYR A 195 26.26 35.41 10.67
C TYR A 195 27.21 34.38 11.28
N PHE A 196 28.49 34.41 10.88
CA PHE A 196 29.55 33.70 11.57
C PHE A 196 30.12 34.58 12.68
N ILE A 197 29.87 34.24 13.95
CA ILE A 197 30.61 34.82 15.08
C ILE A 197 31.75 33.86 15.42
N SER A 198 32.98 34.22 15.03
CA SER A 198 34.16 33.51 15.54
C SER A 198 34.55 34.07 16.92
N LYS A 199 34.57 33.22 17.95
CA LYS A 199 35.27 33.55 19.19
C LYS A 199 36.75 33.19 19.03
N LYS A 200 37.60 34.21 18.87
CA LYS A 200 39.05 34.07 18.92
C LYS A 200 39.44 33.54 20.32
N LYS A 201 39.93 32.29 20.42
CA LYS A 201 40.56 31.80 21.66
C LYS A 201 41.78 32.67 21.95
N ILE A 202 41.73 33.49 23.00
CA ILE A 202 42.91 34.16 23.54
C ILE A 202 43.75 33.07 24.20
N LYS A 203 44.94 32.79 23.66
CA LYS A 203 45.95 32.00 24.38
C LYS A 203 46.40 32.82 25.58
N THR A 204 46.08 32.36 26.79
CA THR A 204 46.69 32.91 28.01
C THR A 204 48.15 32.44 28.04
N LEU A 205 49.09 33.37 27.95
CA LEU A 205 50.49 33.14 28.27
C LEU A 205 50.67 33.23 29.79
N ARG A 206 51.06 32.12 30.42
CA ARG A 206 52.09 32.03 31.47
C ARG A 206 52.33 30.58 31.84
#